data_AF-A0A7C7PM20-F1
#
_entry.id   AF-A0A7C7PM20-F1
#
_cell.length_a   1.000
_cell.length_b   1.000
_cell.length_c   1.000
_cell.angle_alpha   90.00
_cell.angle_beta   90.00
_cell.angle_gamma   90.00
#
_symmetry.space_group_name_H-M   'P 1'
#
loop_
_entity.id
_entity.type
_entity.pdbx_description
1 polymer ?
#
loop_
_entity_poly.entity_id
_entity_poly.type
_entity_poly.pdbx_seq_one_letter_code
_entity_poly.pdbx_strand_id
1 'polypeptide(L)'
;MKRLYSPTLLLAAFAVSLGSCGGAARSAADLEALAALNRQGHSPADVHFMTNMIPHHAQAVLFAGWAESHQASSAIQIFCARMVVAQRDEIVTMRSWLLERDEPAPPAEYSRMRMPAGADHHTMPGMLTEAQLNELDNAR
;
A
#
# COMPACT_ATOMS: atom_id res chain seq x y z
N MET A 1 -48.03 44.59 3.60
CA MET A 1 -48.64 43.31 3.15
C MET A 1 -47.53 42.35 2.76
N LYS A 2 -47.27 41.33 3.58
CA LYS A 2 -46.20 40.34 3.36
C LYS A 2 -46.72 39.25 2.42
N ARG A 3 -46.11 39.04 1.26
CA ARG A 3 -46.36 37.86 0.41
C ARG A 3 -45.16 36.93 0.53
N LEU A 4 -45.38 35.78 1.19
CA LEU A 4 -44.44 34.68 1.31
C LEU A 4 -44.29 33.99 -0.06
N TYR A 5 -43.05 33.78 -0.50
CA TYR A 5 -42.72 32.85 -1.58
C TYR A 5 -42.20 31.55 -0.96
N SER A 6 -42.82 30.42 -1.29
CA SER A 6 -42.33 29.08 -0.94
C SER A 6 -41.77 28.43 -2.21
N PRO A 7 -40.49 28.05 -2.26
CA PRO A 7 -39.95 27.33 -3.40
C PRO A 7 -40.01 25.83 -3.10
N THR A 8 -41.03 25.16 -3.63
CA THR A 8 -40.98 23.70 -3.74
C THR A 8 -40.11 23.36 -4.95
N LEU A 9 -38.83 23.10 -4.71
CA LEU A 9 -37.88 22.61 -5.72
C LEU A 9 -38.23 21.14 -6.03
N LEU A 10 -38.91 20.91 -7.14
CA LEU A 10 -39.18 19.58 -7.66
C LEU A 10 -37.94 19.13 -8.46
N LEU A 11 -37.10 18.27 -7.88
CA LEU A 11 -36.00 17.64 -8.62
C LEU A 11 -36.57 16.50 -9.48
N ALA A 12 -36.55 16.66 -10.81
CA ALA A 12 -36.84 15.59 -11.75
C ALA A 12 -35.58 14.75 -11.97
N ALA A 13 -35.58 13.49 -11.52
CA ALA A 13 -34.54 12.53 -11.86
C ALA A 13 -34.87 11.92 -13.23
N PHE A 14 -34.10 12.26 -14.26
CA PHE A 14 -34.20 11.65 -15.59
C PHE A 14 -33.29 10.43 -15.63
N ALA A 15 -33.86 9.23 -15.48
CA ALA A 15 -33.13 7.98 -15.66
C ALA A 15 -33.29 7.51 -17.12
N VAL A 16 -32.20 7.57 -17.88
CA VAL A 16 -32.07 6.86 -19.16
C VAL A 16 -30.78 6.06 -19.13
N SER A 17 -30.90 4.73 -19.30
CA SER A 17 -29.87 3.95 -19.96
C SER A 17 -30.46 2.70 -20.62
N LEU A 18 -30.48 2.72 -21.95
CA LEU A 18 -30.50 1.53 -22.80
C LEU A 18 -29.03 1.13 -23.05
N GLY A 19 -28.68 -0.16 -22.91
CA GLY A 19 -27.50 -0.71 -23.60
C GLY A 19 -26.62 -1.72 -22.83
N SER A 20 -27.04 -2.99 -22.84
CA SER A 20 -26.25 -4.21 -23.08
C SER A 20 -24.72 -4.18 -22.89
N CYS A 21 -24.25 -4.67 -21.73
CA CYS A 21 -23.13 -5.62 -21.60
C CYS A 21 -23.14 -6.25 -20.19
N GLY A 22 -23.90 -7.33 -19.99
CA GLY A 22 -23.73 -8.35 -18.93
C GLY A 22 -23.70 -7.98 -17.43
N GLY A 23 -23.46 -6.74 -17.04
CA GLY A 23 -23.54 -6.27 -15.66
C GLY A 23 -24.93 -5.76 -15.39
N ALA A 24 -25.66 -6.37 -14.46
CA ALA A 24 -26.88 -5.78 -13.93
C ALA A 24 -26.58 -4.31 -13.55
N ALA A 25 -27.41 -3.37 -14.03
CA ALA A 25 -27.30 -1.98 -13.62
C ALA A 25 -27.36 -1.94 -12.09
N ARG A 26 -26.25 -1.55 -11.44
CA ARG A 26 -26.19 -1.45 -9.98
C ARG A 26 -27.27 -0.48 -9.55
N SER A 27 -28.13 -0.92 -8.63
CA SER A 27 -29.17 -0.06 -8.09
C SER A 27 -28.53 1.11 -7.33
N ALA A 28 -29.29 2.20 -7.14
CA ALA A 28 -28.85 3.28 -6.27
C ALA A 28 -28.52 2.78 -4.86
N ALA A 29 -29.23 1.75 -4.39
CA ALA A 29 -28.95 1.09 -3.11
C ALA A 29 -27.60 0.33 -3.12
N ASP A 30 -27.24 -0.33 -4.23
CA ASP A 30 -25.94 -1.01 -4.36
C ASP A 30 -24.78 0.00 -4.39
N LEU A 31 -24.97 1.13 -5.07
CA LEU A 31 -23.99 2.22 -5.09
C LEU A 31 -23.84 2.87 -3.71
N GLU A 32 -24.95 3.08 -3.00
CA GLU A 32 -24.93 3.62 -1.63
C GLU A 32 -24.30 2.63 -0.64
N ALA A 33 -24.54 1.32 -0.80
CA ALA A 33 -23.91 0.28 0.01
C ALA A 33 -22.39 0.21 -0.26
N LEU A 34 -21.96 0.28 -1.52
CA LEU A 34 -20.54 0.37 -1.88
C LEU A 34 -19.91 1.65 -1.33
N ALA A 35 -20.59 2.78 -1.40
CA ALA A 35 -20.15 4.02 -0.80
C ALA A 35 -20.05 3.89 0.73
N ALA A 36 -21.01 3.22 1.38
CA ALA A 36 -20.99 2.97 2.81
C ALA A 36 -19.83 2.06 3.25
N LEU A 37 -19.51 1.03 2.47
CA LEU A 37 -18.33 0.19 2.67
C LEU A 37 -17.03 1.01 2.51
N ASN A 38 -16.98 1.88 1.50
CA ASN A 38 -15.84 2.77 1.29
C ASN A 38 -15.74 3.88 2.36
N ARG A 39 -16.84 4.18 3.06
CA ARG A 39 -16.91 5.06 4.24
C ARG A 39 -16.54 4.34 5.53
N GLN A 40 -16.46 3.01 5.56
CA GLN A 40 -15.76 2.35 6.66
C GLN A 40 -14.30 2.77 6.54
N GLY A 41 -13.89 3.71 7.39
CA GLY A 41 -12.54 4.22 7.41
C GLY A 41 -11.53 3.09 7.63
N HIS A 42 -10.26 3.40 7.42
CA HIS A 42 -9.20 2.46 7.76
C HIS A 42 -9.15 2.22 9.27
N SER A 43 -8.79 0.99 9.65
CA SER A 43 -8.58 0.64 11.05
C SER A 43 -7.15 0.96 11.48
N PRO A 44 -6.89 1.08 12.79
CA PRO A 44 -5.51 1.16 13.30
C PRO A 44 -4.64 -0.03 12.89
N ALA A 45 -5.25 -1.20 12.66
CA ALA A 45 -4.54 -2.39 12.20
C ALA A 45 -4.05 -2.24 10.75
N ASP A 46 -4.83 -1.59 9.88
CA ASP A 46 -4.43 -1.32 8.50
C ASP A 46 -3.24 -0.36 8.47
N VAL A 47 -3.28 0.72 9.27
CA VAL A 47 -2.15 1.66 9.41
C VAL A 47 -0.91 0.93 9.90
N HIS A 48 -1.05 0.10 10.94
CA HIS A 48 0.04 -0.67 11.50
C HIS A 48 0.66 -1.62 10.47
N PHE A 49 -0.17 -2.34 9.71
CA PHE A 49 0.28 -3.23 8.66
C PHE A 49 1.04 -2.49 7.56
N MET A 50 0.43 -1.45 6.98
CA MET A 50 1.03 -0.66 5.89
C MET A 50 2.34 0.01 6.33
N THR A 51 2.36 0.56 7.56
CA THR A 51 3.55 1.21 8.13
C THR A 51 4.69 0.21 8.29
N ASN A 52 4.43 -0.99 8.79
CA ASN A 52 5.49 -1.96 9.07
C ASN A 52 5.92 -2.79 7.84
N MET A 53 5.06 -2.93 6.84
CA MET A 53 5.41 -3.63 5.60
C MET A 53 6.35 -2.81 4.72
N ILE A 54 6.32 -1.48 4.79
CA ILE A 54 7.27 -0.62 4.04
C ILE A 54 8.73 -0.94 4.38
N PRO A 55 9.21 -0.87 5.64
CA PRO A 55 10.59 -1.18 5.97
C PRO A 55 10.94 -2.67 5.76
N HIS A 56 9.95 -3.57 5.85
CA HIS A 56 10.13 -5.00 5.55
C HIS A 56 10.45 -5.22 4.08
N HIS A 57 9.64 -4.64 3.19
CA HIS A 57 9.87 -4.68 1.75
C HIS A 57 11.18 -3.97 1.38
N ALA A 58 11.48 -2.84 2.02
CA ALA A 58 12.70 -2.09 1.76
C ALA A 58 13.97 -2.88 2.09
N GLN A 59 13.97 -3.71 3.15
CA GLN A 59 15.11 -4.59 3.45
C GLN A 59 15.23 -5.71 2.40
N ALA A 60 14.11 -6.26 1.92
CA ALA A 60 14.12 -7.24 0.84
C ALA A 60 14.70 -6.66 -0.45
N VAL A 61 14.32 -5.42 -0.82
CA VAL A 61 14.88 -4.70 -1.97
C VAL A 61 16.39 -4.50 -1.83
N LEU A 62 16.88 -4.18 -0.62
CA LEU A 62 18.30 -3.98 -0.35
C LEU A 62 19.12 -5.22 -0.71
N PHE A 63 18.83 -6.36 -0.09
CA PHE A 63 19.66 -7.56 -0.31
C PHE A 63 19.34 -8.27 -1.63
N ALA A 64 18.14 -8.11 -2.20
CA ALA A 64 17.87 -8.63 -3.54
C ALA A 64 18.69 -7.88 -4.61
N GLY A 65 18.96 -6.59 -4.40
CA GLY A 65 19.83 -5.79 -5.26
C GLY A 65 21.29 -6.24 -5.28
N TRP A 66 21.70 -7.11 -4.35
CA TRP A 66 23.05 -7.64 -4.24
C TRP A 66 23.33 -8.83 -5.16
N ALA A 67 22.31 -9.47 -5.73
CA ALA A 67 22.46 -10.74 -6.43
C ALA A 67 23.53 -10.72 -7.54
N GLU A 68 23.61 -9.65 -8.33
CA GLU A 68 24.61 -9.51 -9.38
C GLU A 68 26.02 -9.29 -8.79
N SER A 69 26.16 -8.35 -7.85
CA SER A 69 27.47 -8.00 -7.25
C SER A 69 28.05 -9.09 -6.35
N HIS A 70 27.24 -10.08 -5.95
CA HIS A 70 27.63 -11.25 -5.14
C HIS A 70 27.60 -12.53 -5.97
N GLN A 71 27.71 -12.41 -7.29
CA GLN A 71 27.91 -13.54 -8.21
C GLN A 71 26.86 -14.67 -8.07
N ALA A 72 25.63 -14.33 -7.69
CA ALA A 72 24.56 -15.30 -7.56
C ALA A 72 24.30 -15.98 -8.92
N SER A 73 23.77 -17.21 -8.90
CA SER A 73 23.44 -17.91 -10.15
C SER A 73 22.41 -17.14 -10.98
N SER A 74 22.38 -17.36 -12.30
CA SER A 74 21.45 -16.68 -13.20
C SER A 74 19.97 -16.81 -12.77
N ALA A 75 19.58 -17.98 -12.28
CA ALA A 75 18.24 -18.22 -11.76
C ALA A 75 17.91 -17.32 -10.55
N ILE A 76 18.87 -17.12 -9.64
CA ILE A 76 18.70 -16.26 -8.47
C ILE A 76 18.70 -14.79 -8.86
N GLN A 77 19.56 -14.36 -9.78
CA GLN A 77 19.54 -12.98 -10.29
C GLN A 77 18.18 -12.62 -10.91
N ILE A 78 17.61 -13.50 -11.73
CA ILE A 78 16.27 -13.30 -12.33
C ILE A 78 15.19 -13.22 -11.25
N PHE A 79 15.26 -14.09 -10.25
CA PHE A 79 14.32 -14.08 -9.13
C PHE A 79 14.41 -12.77 -8.34
N CYS A 80 15.61 -12.37 -7.93
CA CYS A 80 15.86 -11.12 -7.19
C CYS A 80 15.42 -9.89 -7.98
N ALA A 81 15.69 -9.82 -9.29
CA ALA A 81 15.26 -8.71 -10.12
C ALA A 81 13.72 -8.56 -10.14
N ARG A 82 12.99 -9.67 -10.27
CA ARG A 82 11.51 -9.66 -10.19
C ARG A 82 11.02 -9.23 -8.81
N MET A 83 11.70 -9.69 -7.77
CA MET A 83 11.37 -9.35 -6.38
C MET A 83 11.55 -7.85 -6.12
N VAL A 84 12.65 -7.25 -6.60
CA VAL A 84 12.89 -5.80 -6.48
C VAL A 84 11.79 -4.98 -7.14
N VAL A 85 11.34 -5.37 -8.34
CA VAL A 85 10.25 -4.66 -9.04
C VAL A 85 8.96 -4.71 -8.23
N ALA A 86 8.51 -5.92 -7.87
CA ALA A 86 7.25 -6.10 -7.15
C ALA A 86 7.24 -5.36 -5.81
N GLN A 87 8.31 -5.50 -5.03
CA GLN A 87 8.41 -4.93 -3.69
C GLN A 87 8.46 -3.39 -3.72
N ARG A 88 9.07 -2.79 -4.76
CA ARG A 88 9.06 -1.32 -4.95
C ARG A 88 7.66 -0.80 -5.27
N ASP A 89 6.91 -1.49 -6.12
CA ASP A 89 5.54 -1.12 -6.47
C ASP A 89 4.61 -1.22 -5.24
N GLU A 90 4.79 -2.25 -4.43
CA GLU A 90 4.08 -2.42 -3.15
C GLU A 90 4.43 -1.31 -2.16
N ILE A 91 5.71 -0.91 -2.02
CA ILE A 91 6.12 0.23 -1.19
C ILE A 91 5.41 1.52 -1.65
N VAL A 92 5.35 1.79 -2.96
CA VAL A 92 4.66 2.97 -3.49
C VAL A 92 3.17 2.92 -3.15
N THR A 93 2.54 1.75 -3.30
CA THR A 93 1.13 1.53 -2.99
C THR A 93 0.84 1.81 -1.52
N MET A 94 1.60 1.22 -0.60
CA MET A 94 1.40 1.38 0.84
C MET A 94 1.66 2.82 1.30
N ARG A 95 2.71 3.45 0.79
CA ARG A 95 3.02 4.86 1.10
C ARG A 95 1.90 5.79 0.61
N SER A 96 1.41 5.58 -0.61
CA SER A 96 0.31 6.39 -1.16
C SER A 96 -0.96 6.19 -0.33
N TRP A 97 -1.27 4.94 0.01
CA TRP A 97 -2.43 4.59 0.85
C TRP A 97 -2.41 5.30 2.22
N LEU A 98 -1.24 5.38 2.87
CA LEU A 98 -1.06 6.07 4.14
C LEU A 98 -1.24 7.59 3.98
N LEU A 99 -0.56 8.18 3.00
CA LEU A 99 -0.58 9.63 2.78
C LEU A 99 -1.97 10.15 2.38
N GLU A 100 -2.73 9.40 1.58
CA GLU A 100 -4.12 9.71 1.22
C GLU A 100 -5.07 9.74 2.43
N ARG A 101 -4.65 9.15 3.55
CA ARG A 101 -5.41 9.00 4.79
C ARG A 101 -4.84 9.84 5.93
N ASP A 102 -3.98 10.79 5.61
CA ASP A 102 -3.27 11.66 6.57
C ASP A 102 -2.42 10.88 7.61
N GLU A 103 -2.01 9.65 7.27
CA GLU A 103 -1.12 8.84 8.11
C GLU A 103 0.36 9.04 7.72
N PRO A 104 1.30 8.98 8.69
CA PRO A 104 2.72 9.10 8.41
C PRO A 104 3.26 7.89 7.63
N ALA A 105 3.99 8.15 6.54
CA ALA A 105 4.60 7.11 5.72
C ALA A 105 6.12 6.95 5.95
N PRO A 106 6.60 5.79 6.44
CA PRO A 106 8.03 5.51 6.62
C PRO A 106 8.82 5.57 5.31
N PRO A 107 10.13 5.87 5.33
CA PRO A 107 10.96 5.96 4.12
C PRO A 107 10.85 4.73 3.21
N ALA A 108 10.93 4.94 1.90
CA ALA A 108 10.85 3.86 0.90
C ALA A 108 12.14 3.01 0.82
N GLU A 109 13.23 3.49 1.40
CA GLU A 109 14.52 2.81 1.38
C GLU A 109 14.93 2.38 2.78
N TYR A 110 15.54 1.20 2.85
CA TYR A 110 16.09 0.70 4.09
C TYR A 110 17.42 1.40 4.37
N SER A 111 17.56 1.97 5.57
CA SER A 111 18.79 2.62 6.01
C SER A 111 19.25 2.02 7.33
N ARG A 112 20.43 1.39 7.30
CA ARG A 112 21.11 0.85 8.50
C ARG A 112 21.29 1.90 9.60
N MET A 113 21.47 3.17 9.23
CA MET A 113 21.71 4.27 10.17
C MET A 113 20.44 4.88 10.77
N ARG A 114 19.27 4.56 10.21
CA ARG A 114 17.98 5.10 10.67
C ARG A 114 17.28 4.17 11.67
N MET A 115 17.80 2.95 11.86
CA MET A 115 17.29 2.04 12.89
C MET A 115 17.78 2.52 14.27
N PRO A 116 16.89 2.76 15.25
CA PRO A 116 17.32 3.14 16.58
C PRO A 116 18.28 2.09 17.16
N ALA A 117 19.38 2.52 17.76
CA ALA A 117 20.23 1.63 18.53
C ALA A 117 19.39 1.01 19.67
N GLY A 118 19.13 -0.29 19.60
CA GLY A 118 18.24 -1.01 20.54
C GLY A 118 16.79 -1.20 20.06
N ALA A 119 16.44 -0.82 18.83
CA ALA A 119 15.26 -1.37 18.19
C ALA A 119 15.56 -2.80 17.79
N ASP A 120 15.18 -3.73 18.66
CA ASP A 120 15.35 -5.15 18.43
C ASP A 120 14.83 -5.53 17.03
N HIS A 121 15.63 -6.24 16.25
CA HIS A 121 15.25 -6.86 14.98
C HIS A 121 14.06 -7.82 15.11
N HIS A 122 13.55 -8.02 16.33
CA HIS A 122 12.30 -8.68 16.67
C HIS A 122 11.04 -7.86 16.34
N THR A 123 11.16 -6.63 15.83
CA THR A 123 10.01 -5.76 15.58
C THR A 123 9.09 -6.26 14.45
N MET A 124 9.57 -7.07 13.51
CA MET A 124 8.74 -7.74 12.50
C MET A 124 9.27 -9.14 12.14
N PRO A 125 8.43 -10.19 12.14
CA PRO A 125 8.86 -11.54 11.77
C PRO A 125 9.53 -11.59 10.38
N GLY A 126 10.67 -12.29 10.30
CA GLY A 126 11.37 -12.56 9.05
C GLY A 126 12.36 -11.48 8.58
N MET A 127 12.50 -10.36 9.30
CA MET A 127 13.57 -9.40 9.04
C MET A 127 14.95 -10.00 9.36
N LEU A 128 15.94 -9.73 8.50
CA LEU A 128 17.34 -10.04 8.80
C LEU A 128 17.87 -9.07 9.84
N THR A 129 18.63 -9.60 10.80
CA THR A 129 19.44 -8.80 11.73
C THR A 129 20.58 -8.10 10.98
N GLU A 130 21.19 -7.06 11.57
CA GLU A 130 22.41 -6.44 11.00
C GLU A 130 23.54 -7.47 10.83
N ALA A 131 23.69 -8.39 11.79
CA ALA A 131 24.70 -9.45 11.70
C ALA A 131 24.46 -10.35 10.48
N GLN A 132 23.21 -10.75 10.23
CA GLN A 132 22.84 -11.56 9.06
C GLN A 132 22.94 -10.78 7.75
N LEU A 133 22.59 -9.49 7.73
CA LEU A 133 22.80 -8.63 6.57
C LEU A 133 24.29 -8.51 6.23
N ASN A 134 25.14 -8.36 7.25
CA ASN A 134 26.59 -8.30 7.06
C ASN A 134 27.15 -9.65 6.61
N GLU A 135 26.67 -10.77 7.18
CA GLU A 135 27.04 -12.11 6.71
C GLU A 135 26.69 -12.29 5.22
N LEU A 136 25.48 -11.88 4.82
CA LEU A 136 25.02 -11.98 3.44
C LEU A 136 25.81 -11.06 2.47
N ASP A 137 26.14 -9.83 2.87
CA ASP A 137 26.95 -8.89 2.07
C ASP A 137 28.42 -9.36 1.90
N ASN A 138 28.88 -10.25 2.77
CA ASN A 138 30.20 -10.88 2.67
C ASN A 138 30.17 -12.23 1.93
N ALA A 139 28.98 -12.78 1.63
CA ALA A 139 28.81 -14.04 0.91
C ALA A 139 28.90 -13.84 -0.61
N ARG A 140 30.09 -13.42 -1.08
CA ARG A 140 30.41 -13.10 -2.49
C ARG A 140 30.95 -14.29 -3.25
#